data_AF-A0A3E1EQK4-F1
#
_entry.id   AF-A0A3E1EQK4-F1
#
_cell.length_a   1.000
_cell.length_b   1.000
_cell.length_c   1.000
_cell.angle_alpha   90.00
_cell.angle_beta   90.00
_cell.angle_gamma   90.00
#
_symmetry.space_group_name_H-M   'P 1'
#
loop_
_entity.id
_entity.type
_entity.pdbx_description
1 polymer ?
#
loop_
_entity_poly.entity_id
_entity_poly.type
_entity_poly.pdbx_seq_one_letter_code
_entity_poly.pdbx_strand_id
1 'polypeptide(L)'
;SASNRVFTARFHGESPHWRELPPLPAAPRILPAAAADHHAFYLFGGAALEPKNSKISRRYLRDAWRYSPASGWQQLADLPFPSAAAPSPAPLQHGIIHILGGDDGALAGFSPPDKHPGFPGRLLQYHIATNTWSVSGSMPSPRVTAPCIPFASGFAIPSGESRPGVRSPQVDLFSPAPPP
;
A
#
# COMPACT_ATOMS: atom_id res chain seq x y z
N SER A 1 -4.95 -18.20 5.17
CA SER A 1 -5.63 -17.11 5.88
C SER A 1 -4.69 -15.92 5.98
N ALA A 2 -5.20 -14.70 6.13
CA ALA A 2 -4.36 -13.54 6.47
C ALA A 2 -4.08 -13.51 7.98
N SER A 3 -3.01 -12.82 8.41
CA SER A 3 -2.62 -12.70 9.82
C SER A 3 -2.38 -11.24 10.22
N ASN A 4 -2.55 -10.94 11.51
CA ASN A 4 -2.19 -9.66 12.12
C ASN A 4 -0.82 -9.68 12.82
N ARG A 5 -0.12 -10.81 12.81
CA ARG A 5 1.17 -10.94 13.48
C ARG A 5 2.20 -10.09 12.76
N VAL A 6 3.01 -9.37 13.54
CA VAL A 6 4.05 -8.49 13.03
C VAL A 6 5.36 -8.87 13.68
N PHE A 7 6.42 -8.91 12.88
CA PHE A 7 7.76 -9.27 13.35
C PHE A 7 8.77 -8.21 12.91
N THR A 8 9.75 -7.95 13.75
CA THR A 8 10.93 -7.17 13.39
C THR A 8 12.16 -8.06 13.43
N ALA A 9 13.06 -7.90 12.47
CA ALA A 9 14.41 -8.43 12.56
C ALA A 9 15.39 -7.31 12.91
N ARG A 10 16.27 -7.56 13.87
CA ARG A 10 17.48 -6.73 14.08
C ARG A 10 18.70 -7.58 13.79
N PHE A 11 19.64 -7.06 13.01
CA PHE A 11 20.88 -7.76 12.71
C PHE A 11 21.92 -7.49 13.80
N HIS A 12 22.51 -8.55 14.33
CA HIS A 12 23.70 -8.49 15.18
C HIS A 12 24.79 -9.31 14.47
N GLY A 13 25.74 -8.62 13.83
CA GLY A 13 26.61 -9.25 12.84
C GLY A 13 25.80 -9.72 11.63
N GLU A 14 26.02 -10.95 11.18
CA GLU A 14 25.33 -11.55 10.03
C GLU A 14 24.00 -12.23 10.39
N SER A 15 23.68 -12.33 11.68
CA SER A 15 22.50 -13.07 12.16
C SER A 15 21.30 -12.14 12.39
N PRO A 16 20.12 -12.45 11.81
CA PRO A 16 18.89 -11.73 12.11
C PRO A 16 18.25 -12.27 13.40
N HIS A 17 17.96 -11.37 14.34
CA HIS A 17 17.21 -11.66 15.55
C HIS A 17 15.76 -11.22 15.37
N TRP A 18 14.89 -12.18 15.10
CA TRP A 18 13.46 -11.95 14.94
C TRP A 18 12.76 -11.82 16.29
N ARG A 19 11.88 -10.84 16.39
CA ARG A 19 11.01 -10.61 17.54
C ARG A 19 9.60 -10.32 17.07
N GLU A 20 8.63 -10.98 17.67
CA GLU A 20 7.21 -10.66 17.47
C GLU A 20 6.86 -9.35 18.19
N LEU A 21 6.15 -8.48 17.50
CA LEU A 21 5.59 -7.24 18.02
C LEU A 21 4.11 -7.44 18.38
N PRO A 22 3.49 -6.51 19.14
CA PRO A 22 2.04 -6.49 19.27
C PRO A 22 1.38 -6.61 17.89
N PRO A 23 0.36 -7.48 17.74
CA PRO A 23 -0.31 -7.66 16.47
C PRO A 23 -1.02 -6.36 16.06
N LEU A 24 -1.21 -6.18 14.75
CA LEU A 24 -2.02 -5.09 14.24
C LEU A 24 -3.46 -5.21 14.80
N PRO A 25 -3.99 -4.20 15.51
CA PRO A 25 -5.31 -4.27 16.15
C PRO A 25 -6.44 -3.97 15.14
N ALA A 26 -6.46 -4.68 14.02
CA ALA A 26 -7.42 -4.49 12.94
C ALA A 26 -7.68 -5.80 12.19
N ALA A 27 -8.43 -5.78 11.09
CA ALA A 27 -8.66 -7.00 10.32
C ALA A 27 -7.35 -7.54 9.71
N PRO A 28 -7.11 -8.87 9.72
CA PRO A 28 -6.04 -9.50 8.96
C PRO A 28 -6.19 -9.19 7.47
N ARG A 29 -5.09 -8.78 6.84
CA ARG A 29 -5.11 -8.25 5.48
C ARG A 29 -4.03 -8.84 4.59
N ILE A 30 -4.32 -8.85 3.30
CA ILE A 30 -3.34 -9.07 2.24
C ILE A 30 -3.12 -7.78 1.48
N LEU A 31 -1.95 -7.66 0.86
CA LEU A 31 -1.62 -6.59 -0.08
C LEU A 31 -1.83 -5.15 0.45
N PRO A 32 -1.51 -4.83 1.73
CA PRO A 32 -1.46 -3.43 2.14
C PRO A 32 -0.26 -2.73 1.48
N ALA A 33 -0.35 -1.42 1.32
CA ALA A 33 0.83 -0.60 1.06
C ALA A 33 1.51 -0.26 2.40
N ALA A 34 2.84 -0.21 2.41
CA ALA A 34 3.60 0.13 3.61
C ALA A 34 4.62 1.22 3.34
N ALA A 35 4.86 2.09 4.30
CA ALA A 35 5.96 3.06 4.30
C ALA A 35 6.64 3.06 5.66
N ALA A 36 7.84 3.61 5.73
CA ALA A 36 8.52 3.83 7.00
C ALA A 36 9.41 5.06 6.91
N ASP A 37 9.54 5.75 8.03
CA ASP A 37 10.64 6.68 8.29
C ASP A 37 11.43 6.25 9.52
N HIS A 38 12.31 7.14 9.98
CA HIS A 38 13.11 6.96 11.18
C HIS A 38 12.31 6.90 12.49
N HIS A 39 11.02 7.27 12.48
CA HIS A 39 10.16 7.34 13.67
C HIS A 39 9.11 6.23 13.71
N ALA A 40 8.53 5.87 12.56
CA ALA A 40 7.37 5.00 12.51
C ALA A 40 7.30 4.14 11.24
N PHE A 41 6.63 3.00 11.39
CA PHE A 41 6.16 2.17 10.30
C PHE A 41 4.69 2.51 10.02
N TYR A 42 4.30 2.58 8.76
CA TYR A 42 2.95 2.92 8.31
C TYR A 42 2.39 1.82 7.43
N LEU A 43 1.10 1.52 7.60
CA LEU A 43 0.37 0.49 6.87
C LEU A 43 -0.95 1.05 6.38
N PHE A 44 -1.24 0.88 5.09
CA PHE A 44 -2.39 1.50 4.41
C PHE A 44 -3.20 0.47 3.64
N GLY A 45 -4.51 0.44 3.89
CA GLY A 45 -5.47 -0.33 3.11
C GLY A 45 -5.16 -1.83 3.05
N GLY A 46 -5.16 -2.37 1.84
CA GLY A 46 -5.13 -3.80 1.56
C GLY A 46 -6.53 -4.40 1.48
N ALA A 47 -6.62 -5.73 1.57
CA ALA A 47 -7.89 -6.44 1.56
C ALA A 47 -7.95 -7.48 2.67
N ALA A 48 -9.03 -7.47 3.45
CA ALA A 48 -9.37 -8.58 4.34
C ALA A 48 -9.94 -9.74 3.52
N LEU A 49 -9.64 -10.97 3.94
CA LEU A 49 -10.16 -12.19 3.33
C LEU A 49 -11.36 -12.70 4.14
N GLU A 50 -12.52 -12.80 3.49
CA GLU A 50 -13.78 -13.16 4.14
C GLU A 50 -14.45 -14.34 3.44
N PRO A 51 -14.97 -15.34 4.17
CA PRO A 51 -15.77 -16.40 3.58
C PRO A 51 -17.06 -15.82 2.98
N LYS A 52 -17.37 -16.20 1.74
CA LYS A 52 -18.62 -15.87 1.05
C LYS A 52 -19.03 -17.03 0.15
N ASN A 53 -20.16 -17.67 0.43
CA ASN A 53 -20.71 -18.79 -0.35
C ASN A 53 -19.68 -19.88 -0.66
N SER A 54 -18.97 -20.37 0.36
CA SER A 54 -17.90 -21.38 0.24
C SER A 54 -16.70 -20.96 -0.61
N LYS A 55 -16.59 -19.68 -0.97
CA LYS A 55 -15.43 -19.06 -1.61
C LYS A 55 -14.83 -18.01 -0.71
N ILE A 56 -13.59 -17.62 -0.98
CA ILE A 56 -12.96 -16.45 -0.32
C ILE A 56 -13.27 -15.21 -1.15
N SER A 57 -13.83 -14.21 -0.49
CA SER A 57 -14.05 -12.87 -1.03
C SER A 57 -13.08 -11.87 -0.38
N ARG A 58 -12.89 -10.73 -1.04
CA ARG A 58 -12.05 -9.63 -0.56
C ARG A 58 -12.94 -8.50 -0.07
N ARG A 59 -12.71 -8.03 1.15
CA ARG A 59 -13.19 -6.73 1.61
C ARG A 59 -12.04 -5.75 1.57
N TYR A 60 -12.12 -4.80 0.64
CA TYR A 60 -11.09 -3.78 0.42
C TYR A 60 -11.13 -2.76 1.55
N LEU A 61 -9.97 -2.47 2.13
CA LEU A 61 -9.82 -1.70 3.35
C LEU A 61 -9.37 -0.27 3.04
N ARG A 62 -9.81 0.65 3.90
CA ARG A 62 -9.37 2.05 3.91
C ARG A 62 -8.63 2.42 5.18
N ASP A 63 -8.54 1.51 6.15
CA ASP A 63 -7.91 1.84 7.41
C ASP A 63 -6.41 2.06 7.21
N ALA A 64 -5.86 2.96 8.02
CA ALA A 64 -4.46 3.29 8.04
C ALA A 64 -3.95 3.20 9.46
N TRP A 65 -2.73 2.71 9.63
CA TRP A 65 -2.15 2.46 10.93
C TRP A 65 -0.69 2.89 10.93
N ARG A 66 -0.24 3.46 12.03
CA ARG A 66 1.19 3.60 12.32
C ARG A 66 1.60 2.77 13.53
N TYR A 67 2.82 2.28 13.50
CA TYR A 67 3.49 1.68 14.64
C TYR A 67 4.75 2.49 14.95
N SER A 68 4.92 2.85 16.21
CA SER A 68 6.21 3.30 16.75
C SER A 68 6.55 2.48 18.00
N PRO A 69 7.85 2.24 18.30
CA PRO A 69 8.24 1.57 19.54
C PRO A 69 7.76 2.30 20.80
N ALA A 70 7.62 3.63 20.73
CA ALA A 70 7.22 4.46 21.87
C ALA A 70 5.72 4.40 22.17
N SER A 71 4.88 4.25 21.14
CA SER A 71 3.41 4.38 21.28
C SER A 71 2.64 3.13 20.85
N GLY A 72 3.30 2.13 20.29
CA GLY A 72 2.64 0.97 19.70
C GLY A 72 1.83 1.33 18.46
N TRP A 73 0.78 0.54 18.20
CA TRP A 73 -0.13 0.78 17.08
C TRP A 73 -1.09 1.93 17.36
N GLN A 74 -1.23 2.82 16.39
CA GLN A 74 -2.20 3.91 16.42
C GLN A 74 -2.92 3.98 15.08
N GLN A 75 -4.24 4.10 15.13
CA GLN A 75 -5.04 4.30 13.93
C GLN A 75 -4.82 5.73 13.40
N LEU A 76 -4.75 5.86 12.09
CA LEU A 76 -4.62 7.10 11.36
C LEU A 76 -5.94 7.43 10.65
N ALA A 77 -6.00 8.59 9.99
CA ALA A 77 -7.12 8.91 9.12
C ALA A 77 -7.25 7.86 8.00
N ASP A 78 -8.47 7.38 7.79
CA ASP A 78 -8.80 6.46 6.71
C ASP A 78 -8.44 7.04 5.34
N LEU A 79 -8.00 6.18 4.42
CA LEU A 79 -7.84 6.52 3.02
C LEU A 79 -9.18 7.02 2.45
N PRO A 80 -9.19 8.04 1.57
CA PRO A 80 -10.40 8.50 0.90
C PRO A 80 -11.12 7.40 0.10
N PHE A 81 -10.34 6.45 -0.44
CA PHE A 81 -10.81 5.30 -1.20
C PHE A 81 -10.05 4.04 -0.77
N PRO A 82 -10.65 2.84 -0.85
CA PRO A 82 -9.92 1.60 -0.66
C PRO A 82 -8.76 1.50 -1.65
N SER A 83 -7.65 0.92 -1.22
CA SER A 83 -6.51 0.63 -2.09
C SER A 83 -5.82 -0.64 -1.60
N ALA A 84 -5.80 -1.65 -2.46
CA ALA A 84 -5.05 -2.89 -2.26
C ALA A 84 -3.98 -3.03 -3.34
N ALA A 85 -2.85 -3.60 -2.97
CA ALA A 85 -1.74 -3.91 -3.87
C ALA A 85 -1.16 -2.70 -4.61
N ALA A 86 -1.32 -1.48 -4.09
CA ALA A 86 -0.57 -0.34 -4.59
C ALA A 86 0.96 -0.61 -4.52
N PRO A 87 1.77 0.01 -5.39
CA PRO A 87 3.21 -0.15 -5.36
C PRO A 87 3.80 0.11 -3.96
N SER A 88 4.73 -0.75 -3.52
CA SER A 88 5.25 -0.73 -2.16
C SER A 88 6.76 -1.07 -2.11
N PRO A 89 7.55 -0.52 -1.16
CA PRO A 89 7.21 0.52 -0.19
C PRO A 89 6.62 1.78 -0.82
N ALA A 90 5.56 2.33 -0.22
CA ALA A 90 4.93 3.55 -0.69
C ALA A 90 5.95 4.70 -0.61
N PRO A 91 6.10 5.52 -1.67
CA PRO A 91 7.00 6.67 -1.66
C PRO A 91 6.76 7.57 -0.46
N LEU A 92 7.84 7.94 0.22
CA LEU A 92 7.82 8.93 1.30
C LEU A 92 8.83 10.02 0.98
N GLN A 93 8.36 11.27 0.92
CA GLN A 93 9.22 12.43 0.75
C GLN A 93 8.60 13.64 1.46
N HIS A 94 9.43 14.44 2.14
CA HIS A 94 9.00 15.67 2.84
C HIS A 94 7.80 15.49 3.79
N GLY A 95 7.73 14.36 4.51
CA GLY A 95 6.63 14.07 5.43
C GLY A 95 5.30 13.71 4.76
N ILE A 96 5.31 13.44 3.46
CA ILE A 96 4.15 13.03 2.67
C ILE A 96 4.37 11.61 2.15
N ILE A 97 3.42 10.71 2.45
CA ILE A 97 3.40 9.34 1.93
C ILE A 97 2.46 9.29 0.72
N HIS A 98 2.90 8.69 -0.38
CA HIS A 98 2.12 8.59 -1.61
C HIS A 98 1.59 7.18 -1.83
N ILE A 99 0.28 7.03 -2.04
CA ILE A 99 -0.33 5.78 -2.51
C ILE A 99 -0.57 5.92 -4.01
N LEU A 100 0.13 5.10 -4.80
CA LEU A 100 0.15 5.18 -6.26
C LEU A 100 -0.86 4.19 -6.87
N GLY A 101 -2.14 4.56 -6.91
CA GLY A 101 -3.20 3.69 -7.42
C GLY A 101 -3.59 2.57 -6.44
N GLY A 102 -3.65 1.34 -6.95
CA GLY A 102 -4.16 0.17 -6.23
C GLY A 102 -5.53 -0.29 -6.73
N ASP A 103 -5.94 -1.49 -6.33
CA ASP A 103 -7.28 -2.04 -6.57
C ASP A 103 -8.24 -1.54 -5.48
N ASP A 104 -9.29 -0.80 -5.87
CA ASP A 104 -10.33 -0.32 -4.96
C ASP A 104 -11.51 -1.31 -4.84
N GLY A 105 -11.47 -2.41 -5.58
CA GLY A 105 -12.50 -3.44 -5.59
C GLY A 105 -13.76 -3.11 -6.39
N ALA A 106 -13.88 -1.92 -6.98
CA ALA A 106 -15.09 -1.51 -7.72
C ALA A 106 -15.36 -2.40 -8.94
N LEU A 107 -14.31 -2.99 -9.52
CA LEU A 107 -14.39 -3.89 -10.67
C LEU A 107 -14.13 -5.36 -10.30
N ALA A 108 -14.21 -5.71 -9.02
CA ALA A 108 -14.07 -7.09 -8.58
C ALA A 108 -15.17 -7.97 -9.21
N GLY A 109 -14.76 -8.98 -9.97
CA GLY A 109 -15.69 -9.86 -10.71
C GLY A 109 -16.19 -9.29 -12.03
N PHE A 110 -15.56 -8.23 -12.56
CA PHE A 110 -15.84 -7.72 -13.90
C PHE A 110 -15.79 -8.82 -14.96
N SER A 111 -16.78 -8.83 -15.85
CA SER A 111 -16.93 -9.80 -16.93
C SER A 111 -17.30 -9.08 -18.23
N PRO A 112 -16.70 -9.46 -19.37
CA PRO A 112 -15.74 -10.55 -19.51
C PRO A 112 -14.31 -10.13 -19.07
N PRO A 113 -13.49 -11.05 -18.51
CA PRO A 113 -12.20 -10.70 -17.89
C PRO A 113 -11.19 -10.03 -18.84
N ASP A 114 -11.19 -10.39 -20.12
CA ASP A 114 -10.30 -9.85 -21.15
C ASP A 114 -10.57 -8.37 -21.47
N LYS A 115 -11.78 -7.88 -21.18
CA LYS A 115 -12.20 -6.48 -21.34
C LYS A 115 -12.01 -5.63 -20.10
N HIS A 116 -11.39 -6.16 -19.04
CA HIS A 116 -11.18 -5.41 -17.80
C HIS A 116 -10.39 -4.11 -18.10
N PRO A 117 -10.91 -2.92 -17.75
CA PRO A 117 -10.33 -1.64 -18.17
C PRO A 117 -9.01 -1.31 -17.44
N GLY A 118 -8.76 -1.97 -16.31
CA GLY A 118 -7.56 -1.81 -15.49
C GLY A 118 -7.90 -1.30 -14.10
N PHE A 119 -6.86 -1.03 -13.30
CA PHE A 119 -7.01 -0.52 -11.94
C PHE A 119 -7.15 1.00 -11.92
N PRO A 120 -7.83 1.59 -10.92
CA PRO A 120 -7.89 3.04 -10.79
C PRO A 120 -6.50 3.63 -10.53
N GLY A 121 -6.19 4.73 -11.20
CA GLY A 121 -4.90 5.41 -11.07
C GLY A 121 -4.81 6.48 -10.00
N ARG A 122 -5.71 6.54 -9.01
CA ARG A 122 -5.75 7.65 -8.04
C ARG A 122 -4.42 7.81 -7.30
N LEU A 123 -3.88 9.02 -7.29
CA LEU A 123 -2.71 9.41 -6.52
C LEU A 123 -3.16 10.03 -5.19
N LEU A 124 -2.94 9.30 -4.08
CA LEU A 124 -3.28 9.78 -2.74
C LEU A 124 -2.01 10.24 -2.02
N GLN A 125 -2.11 11.35 -1.30
CA GLN A 125 -1.05 11.92 -0.47
C GLN A 125 -1.52 11.93 0.98
N TYR A 126 -0.76 11.28 1.86
CA TYR A 126 -0.97 11.32 3.29
C TYR A 126 0.05 12.26 3.93
N HIS A 127 -0.45 13.28 4.62
CA HIS A 127 0.37 14.27 5.33
C HIS A 127 0.55 13.82 6.77
N ILE A 128 1.78 13.41 7.12
CA ILE A 128 2.07 12.82 8.45
C ILE A 128 1.79 13.83 9.57
N ALA A 129 2.16 15.09 9.39
CA ALA A 129 2.06 16.13 10.41
C ALA A 129 0.61 16.44 10.81
N THR A 130 -0.31 16.43 9.84
CA THR A 130 -1.72 16.80 10.04
C THR A 130 -2.64 15.58 10.16
N ASN A 131 -2.15 14.37 9.88
CA ASN A 131 -2.96 13.16 9.79
C ASN A 131 -4.14 13.32 8.82
N THR A 132 -3.86 13.84 7.62
CA THR A 132 -4.88 14.11 6.59
C THR A 132 -4.48 13.58 5.23
N TRP A 133 -5.47 13.37 4.37
CA TRP A 133 -5.29 12.95 2.99
C TRP A 133 -5.64 14.05 2.00
N SER A 134 -4.91 14.10 0.88
CA SER A 134 -5.29 14.83 -0.33
C SER A 134 -5.26 13.91 -1.55
N VAL A 135 -6.15 14.15 -2.51
CA VAL A 135 -6.10 13.52 -3.83
C VAL A 135 -5.34 14.47 -4.75
N SER A 136 -4.22 14.01 -5.31
CA SER A 136 -3.26 14.88 -6.02
C SER A 136 -3.20 14.63 -7.53
N GLY A 137 -3.97 13.67 -8.03
CA GLY A 137 -4.09 13.40 -9.46
C GLY A 137 -4.28 11.92 -9.76
N SER A 138 -3.80 11.51 -10.94
CA SER A 138 -3.85 10.13 -11.39
C SER A 138 -2.58 9.68 -12.10
N MET A 139 -2.17 8.44 -11.85
CA MET A 139 -1.13 7.74 -12.60
C MET A 139 -1.59 7.54 -14.06
N PRO A 140 -0.74 7.84 -15.05
CA PRO A 140 -1.05 7.57 -16.46
C PRO A 140 -1.10 6.07 -16.77
N SER A 141 -0.35 5.28 -16.00
CA SER A 141 -0.24 3.83 -16.12
C SER A 141 -0.39 3.19 -14.73
N PRO A 142 -1.62 3.04 -14.20
CA PRO A 142 -1.79 2.36 -12.93
C PRO A 142 -1.29 0.91 -12.99
N ARG A 143 -0.60 0.52 -11.92
CA ARG A 143 -0.06 -0.83 -11.74
C ARG A 143 -0.33 -1.28 -10.31
N VAL A 144 -0.66 -2.54 -10.14
CA VAL A 144 -0.73 -3.18 -8.83
C VAL A 144 0.36 -4.24 -8.69
N THR A 145 0.69 -4.62 -7.46
CA THR A 145 1.69 -5.64 -7.12
C THR A 145 3.09 -5.32 -7.66
N ALA A 146 3.42 -4.04 -7.84
CA ALA A 146 4.75 -3.60 -8.26
C ALA A 146 5.62 -3.22 -7.05
N PRO A 147 6.93 -3.51 -7.07
CA PRO A 147 7.84 -2.87 -6.14
C PRO A 147 7.93 -1.37 -6.46
N CYS A 148 8.23 -0.55 -5.46
CA CYS A 148 8.57 0.84 -5.65
C CYS A 148 9.88 1.13 -4.90
N ILE A 149 10.87 1.65 -5.61
CA ILE A 149 12.23 1.80 -5.09
C ILE A 149 12.73 3.23 -5.27
N PRO A 150 13.47 3.80 -4.31
CA PRO A 150 14.16 5.06 -4.52
C PRO A 150 15.05 5.00 -5.76
N PHE A 151 14.95 6.02 -6.62
CA PHE A 151 15.76 6.14 -7.83
C PHE A 151 15.96 7.62 -8.18
N ALA A 152 17.23 8.05 -8.27
CA ALA A 152 17.60 9.45 -8.43
C ALA A 152 16.89 10.35 -7.39
N SER A 153 16.20 11.41 -7.82
CA SER A 153 15.45 12.32 -6.95
C SER A 153 14.00 11.88 -6.68
N GLY A 154 13.62 10.68 -7.10
CA GLY A 154 12.27 10.15 -6.94
C GLY A 154 12.26 8.64 -6.77
N PHE A 155 11.35 7.97 -7.47
CA PHE A 155 11.07 6.56 -7.30
C PHE A 155 10.87 5.88 -8.66
N ALA A 156 11.38 4.66 -8.80
CA ALA A 156 11.11 3.79 -9.93
C ALA A 156 10.09 2.71 -9.55
N ILE A 157 9.18 2.41 -10.48
CA ILE A 157 8.12 1.42 -10.34
C ILE A 157 8.24 0.45 -11.52
N PRO A 158 9.05 -0.61 -11.39
CA PRO A 158 9.19 -1.58 -12.47
C PRO A 158 8.01 -2.55 -12.50
N SER A 159 7.52 -2.81 -13.71
CA SER A 159 6.50 -3.81 -14.01
C SER A 159 5.15 -3.57 -13.32
N GLY A 160 4.57 -4.62 -12.74
CA GLY A 160 3.23 -4.63 -12.16
C GLY A 160 2.14 -5.08 -13.11
N GLU A 161 0.98 -5.34 -12.52
CA GLU A 161 -0.22 -5.83 -13.19
C GLU A 161 -1.08 -4.64 -13.61
N SER A 162 -1.39 -4.52 -14.91
CA SER A 162 -2.19 -3.41 -15.47
C SER A 162 -3.70 -3.70 -15.38
N ARG A 163 -4.05 -4.99 -15.45
CA ARG A 163 -5.38 -5.55 -15.21
C ARG A 163 -5.23 -7.03 -14.80
N PRO A 164 -6.25 -7.67 -14.22
CA PRO A 164 -6.15 -9.06 -13.76
C PRO A 164 -5.56 -10.00 -14.81
N GLY A 165 -4.50 -10.72 -14.46
CA GLY A 165 -3.76 -11.66 -15.29
C GLY A 165 -2.77 -11.04 -16.28
N VAL A 166 -2.70 -9.71 -16.43
CA VAL A 166 -1.88 -9.03 -17.46
C VAL A 166 -0.86 -8.10 -16.82
N ARG A 167 0.41 -8.40 -17.04
CA ARG A 167 1.56 -7.63 -16.54
C ARG A 167 2.18 -6.76 -17.62
N SER A 168 2.80 -5.66 -17.19
CA SER A 168 3.57 -4.78 -18.07
C SER A 168 5.08 -4.96 -17.83
N PRO A 169 5.93 -4.84 -18.87
CA PRO A 169 7.38 -4.74 -18.71
C PRO A 169 7.85 -3.29 -18.49
N GLN A 170 6.95 -2.31 -18.53
CA GLN A 170 7.31 -0.89 -18.40
C GLN A 170 7.89 -0.56 -17.02
N VAL A 171 8.69 0.49 -16.97
CA VAL A 171 9.22 1.09 -15.75
C VAL A 171 8.74 2.53 -15.71
N ASP A 172 7.94 2.86 -14.70
CA ASP A 172 7.47 4.23 -14.49
C ASP A 172 8.38 4.95 -13.48
N LEU A 173 8.63 6.23 -13.71
CA LEU A 173 9.33 7.10 -12.76
C LEU A 173 8.32 8.05 -12.11
N PHE A 174 8.33 8.08 -10.79
CA PHE A 174 7.51 8.97 -9.98
C PHE A 174 8.40 9.96 -9.22
N SER A 175 8.21 11.24 -9.47
CA SER A 175 8.88 12.33 -8.77
C SER A 175 7.82 13.23 -8.15
N PRO A 176 7.59 13.15 -6.82
CA PRO A 176 6.67 14.08 -6.18
C PRO A 176 7.26 15.48 -6.25
N ALA A 177 6.44 16.47 -6.60
CA ALA A 177 6.85 17.87 -6.50
C ALA A 177 7.21 18.19 -5.05
N PRO A 178 8.21 19.04 -4.80
CA PRO A 178 8.42 19.59 -3.48
C PRO A 178 7.14 20.30 -3.03
N PRO A 179 6.80 20.26 -1.73
CA PRO A 179 5.72 21.09 -1.22
C PRO A 179 6.00 22.58 -1.56
N PRO A 180 4.94 23.38 -1.82
CA PRO A 180 5.09 24.80 -2.08
C PRO A 180 5.70 25.56 -0.89
#